data_AF-A0A920QBX0-F1
#
_entry.id   AF-A0A920QBX0-F1
#
_cell.length_a   1.000
_cell.length_b   1.000
_cell.length_c   1.000
_cell.angle_alpha   90.00
_cell.angle_beta   90.00
_cell.angle_gamma   90.00
#
_symmetry.space_group_name_H-M   'P 1'
#
loop_
_entity.id
_entity.type
_entity.pdbx_description
1 polymer ?
#
loop_
_entity_poly.entity_id
_entity_poly.type
_entity_poly.pdbx_seq_one_letter_code
_entity_poly.pdbx_strand_id
1 'polypeptide(L)'
;MRGGLASLGISSRDKVAIISKNTEEWAVSAYATYGLCGQHIPMYETQLAKEWEYIVRDCSAKVLLVSNPTVLEQTLDFPERIDSLEH
;
A
#
# COMPACT_ATOMS: atom_id res chain seq x y z
N MET A 1 -11.34 6.43 -5.54
CA MET A 1 -10.29 5.45 -5.21
C MET A 1 -9.85 4.60 -6.40
N ARG A 2 -10.67 3.66 -6.93
CA ARG A 2 -10.28 2.80 -8.09
C ARG A 2 -9.71 3.56 -9.29
N GLY A 3 -10.39 4.62 -9.74
CA GLY A 3 -9.89 5.45 -10.84
C GLY A 3 -8.55 6.14 -10.53
N GLY A 4 -8.30 6.46 -9.26
CA GLY A 4 -7.01 7.00 -8.81
C GLY A 4 -5.90 5.96 -8.93
N LEU A 5 -6.11 4.74 -8.41
CA LEU A 5 -5.15 3.63 -8.58
C LEU A 5 -4.90 3.33 -10.06
N ALA A 6 -5.93 3.37 -10.90
CA ALA A 6 -5.78 3.20 -12.35
C ALA A 6 -4.93 4.31 -12.98
N SER A 7 -5.08 5.56 -12.54
CA SER A 7 -4.26 6.69 -13.02
C SER A 7 -2.80 6.59 -12.59
N LEU A 8 -2.53 5.89 -11.48
CA LEU A 8 -1.18 5.51 -11.03
C LEU A 8 -0.64 4.25 -11.74
N GLY A 9 -1.35 3.75 -12.76
CA GLY A 9 -0.89 2.61 -13.54
C GLY A 9 -0.99 1.26 -12.82
N ILE A 10 -1.87 1.14 -11.82
CA ILE A 10 -2.20 -0.17 -11.21
C ILE A 10 -3.03 -1.00 -12.17
N SER A 11 -2.59 -2.25 -12.36
CA SER A 11 -3.21 -3.23 -13.24
C SER A 11 -3.09 -4.64 -12.68
N SER A 12 -3.40 -5.64 -13.51
CA SER A 12 -3.21 -7.04 -13.16
C SER A 12 -1.75 -7.30 -12.75
N ARG A 13 -1.56 -8.04 -11.65
CA ARG A 13 -0.26 -8.42 -11.04
C ARG A 13 0.45 -7.34 -10.22
N ASP A 14 0.01 -6.08 -10.30
CA ASP A 14 0.52 -5.02 -9.42
C ASP A 14 0.01 -5.21 -7.99
N LYS A 15 0.79 -4.77 -7.00
CA LYS A 15 0.46 -4.90 -5.57
C LYS A 15 0.25 -3.51 -4.99
N VAL A 16 -0.85 -3.35 -4.27
CA VAL A 16 -1.18 -2.15 -3.50
C VAL A 16 -1.13 -2.53 -2.03
N ALA A 17 -0.10 -2.02 -1.35
CA ALA A 17 0.07 -2.18 0.08
C ALA A 17 -0.79 -1.15 0.83
N ILE A 18 -1.28 -1.51 2.02
CA ILE A 18 -1.96 -0.58 2.91
C ILE A 18 -1.53 -0.81 4.36
N ILE A 19 -1.31 0.28 5.11
CA ILE A 19 -1.15 0.24 6.57
C ILE A 19 -2.33 0.96 7.22
N SER A 20 -3.24 0.18 7.82
CA SER A 20 -4.46 0.71 8.42
C SER A 20 -5.07 -0.21 9.48
N LYS A 21 -5.93 0.35 10.32
CA LYS A 21 -6.92 -0.39 11.10
C LYS A 21 -8.02 -0.99 10.21
N ASN A 22 -8.91 -1.76 10.84
CA ASN A 22 -10.15 -2.21 10.21
C ASN A 22 -11.13 -1.03 10.07
N THR A 23 -11.04 -0.31 8.95
CA THR A 23 -11.91 0.83 8.63
C THR A 23 -12.63 0.65 7.30
N GLU A 24 -13.55 1.56 6.98
CA GLU A 24 -14.21 1.57 5.68
C GLU A 24 -13.22 1.88 4.56
N GLU A 25 -12.28 2.80 4.77
CA GLU A 25 -11.24 3.15 3.79
C GLU A 25 -10.36 1.93 3.43
N TRP A 26 -10.07 1.08 4.42
CA TRP A 26 -9.39 -0.20 4.18
C TRP A 26 -10.20 -1.06 3.19
N ALA A 27 -11.49 -1.24 3.44
CA ALA A 27 -12.35 -2.03 2.55
C ALA A 27 -12.48 -1.40 1.15
N VAL A 28 -12.63 -0.08 1.07
CA VAL A 28 -12.67 0.65 -0.21
C VAL A 28 -11.36 0.45 -0.98
N SER A 29 -10.20 0.44 -0.29
CA SER A 29 -8.90 0.20 -0.91
C SER A 29 -8.78 -1.20 -1.49
N ALA A 30 -9.29 -2.20 -0.77
CA ALA A 30 -9.33 -3.58 -1.21
C ALA A 30 -10.17 -3.72 -2.47
N TYR A 31 -11.43 -3.26 -2.46
CA TYR A 31 -12.31 -3.32 -3.64
C TYR A 31 -11.78 -2.52 -4.83
N ALA A 32 -11.15 -1.36 -4.59
CA ALA A 32 -10.52 -0.57 -5.63
C ALA A 32 -9.36 -1.32 -6.30
N THR A 33 -8.53 -1.99 -5.49
CA THR A 33 -7.40 -2.81 -5.96
C THR A 33 -7.89 -4.03 -6.73
N TYR A 34 -8.84 -4.78 -6.17
CA TYR A 34 -9.43 -5.95 -6.81
C TYR A 34 -10.13 -5.60 -8.13
N GLY A 35 -10.80 -4.45 -8.20
CA GLY A 35 -11.45 -3.95 -9.42
C GLY A 35 -10.49 -3.58 -10.55
N LEU A 36 -9.17 -3.66 -10.32
CA LEU A 36 -8.11 -3.51 -11.32
C LEU A 36 -7.31 -4.82 -11.53
N CYS A 37 -7.79 -5.93 -10.96
CA CYS A 37 -7.09 -7.21 -10.89
C CYS A 37 -5.72 -7.13 -10.16
N GLY A 38 -5.53 -6.08 -9.35
CA GLY A 38 -4.36 -5.94 -8.50
C GLY A 38 -4.46 -6.81 -7.25
N GLN A 39 -3.34 -6.95 -6.55
CA GLN A 39 -3.22 -7.69 -5.30
C GLN A 39 -3.19 -6.71 -4.13
N HIS A 40 -4.07 -6.93 -3.15
CA HIS A 40 -4.16 -6.09 -1.97
C HIS A 40 -3.33 -6.66 -0.83
N ILE A 41 -2.38 -5.90 -0.29
CA ILE A 41 -1.42 -6.35 0.73
C ILE A 41 -1.66 -5.56 2.03
N PRO A 42 -2.51 -6.06 2.95
CA PRO A 42 -2.86 -5.34 4.17
C PRO A 42 -1.83 -5.55 5.29
N MET A 43 -1.57 -4.49 6.05
CA MET A 43 -0.73 -4.45 7.25
C MET A 43 -1.42 -3.62 8.35
N TYR A 44 -1.14 -3.94 9.61
CA TYR A 44 -1.69 -3.26 10.77
C TYR A 44 -0.78 -2.13 11.25
N GLU A 45 -1.39 -1.06 11.77
CA GLU A 45 -0.70 0.10 12.38
C GLU A 45 0.11 -0.27 13.63
N THR A 46 -0.14 -1.42 14.25
CA THR A 46 0.54 -1.85 15.49
C THR A 46 1.85 -2.60 15.23
N GLN A 47 2.17 -2.91 13.97
CA GLN A 47 3.42 -3.55 13.60
C GLN A 47 4.58 -2.53 13.64
N LEU A 48 5.81 -3.03 13.68
CA LEU A 48 6.99 -2.19 13.65
C LEU A 48 7.30 -1.72 12.23
N ALA A 49 7.86 -0.52 12.08
CA ALA A 49 8.22 0.03 10.76
C ALA A 49 9.12 -0.91 9.92
N LYS A 50 10.04 -1.64 10.58
CA LYS A 50 10.89 -2.65 9.90
C LYS A 50 10.09 -3.82 9.31
N GLU A 51 8.96 -4.17 9.91
CA GLU A 51 8.08 -5.25 9.42
C GLU A 51 7.30 -4.75 8.20
N TRP A 52 6.83 -3.50 8.23
CA TRP A 52 6.23 -2.86 7.04
C TRP A 52 7.22 -2.80 5.89
N GLU A 53 8.43 -2.30 6.13
CA GLU A 53 9.47 -2.20 5.09
C GLU A 53 9.77 -3.57 4.48
N TYR A 54 9.91 -4.59 5.33
CA TYR A 54 10.14 -5.97 4.89
C TYR A 54 9.00 -6.47 3.98
N ILE A 55 7.74 -6.31 4.40
CA ILE A 55 6.58 -6.77 3.61
C ILE A 55 6.45 -6.00 2.29
N VAL A 56 6.58 -4.67 2.32
CA VAL A 56 6.49 -3.81 1.12
C VAL A 56 7.55 -4.21 0.10
N ARG A 57 8.78 -4.48 0.55
CA ARG A 57 9.88 -4.93 -0.28
C ARG A 57 9.66 -6.35 -0.82
N ASP A 58 9.30 -7.29 0.05
CA ASP A 58 9.14 -8.71 -0.30
C ASP A 58 8.02 -8.92 -1.33
N CYS A 59 6.88 -8.26 -1.15
CA CYS A 59 5.76 -8.36 -2.10
C CYS A 59 5.97 -7.52 -3.38
N SER A 60 7.02 -6.70 -3.43
CA SER A 60 7.29 -5.72 -4.48
C SER A 60 6.07 -4.81 -4.72
N ALA A 61 5.61 -4.15 -3.65
CA ALA A 61 4.50 -3.20 -3.73
C ALA A 61 4.84 -2.02 -4.63
N LYS A 62 3.86 -1.62 -5.46
CA LYS A 62 3.95 -0.47 -6.37
C LYS A 62 3.41 0.80 -5.76
N VAL A 63 2.37 0.67 -4.93
CA VAL A 63 1.72 1.77 -4.21
C VAL A 63 1.61 1.40 -2.73
N LEU A 64 1.92 2.34 -1.83
CA LEU A 64 1.69 2.20 -0.40
C LEU A 64 0.65 3.24 0.08
N LEU A 65 -0.50 2.75 0.54
CA LEU A 65 -1.53 3.57 1.16
C LEU A 65 -1.32 3.62 2.68
N VAL A 66 -1.32 4.83 3.25
CA VAL A 66 -1.18 5.04 4.70
C VAL A 66 -2.40 5.78 5.24
N SER A 67 -2.85 5.39 6.42
CA SER A 67 -4.14 5.85 6.98
C SER A 67 -4.03 7.04 7.93
N ASN A 68 -2.82 7.41 8.38
CA ASN A 68 -2.63 8.50 9.33
C ASN A 68 -1.23 9.13 9.22
N PRO A 69 -1.03 10.35 9.77
CA PRO A 69 0.25 11.08 9.68
C PRO A 69 1.44 10.38 10.35
N THR A 70 1.22 9.64 11.44
CA THR A 70 2.29 8.93 12.14
C THR A 70 2.87 7.81 11.31
N VAL A 71 2.01 7.01 10.66
CA VAL A 71 2.45 5.98 9.72
C VAL A 71 3.14 6.61 8.53
N LEU A 72 2.59 7.71 7.98
CA LEU A 72 3.20 8.43 6.86
C LEU A 72 4.64 8.83 7.19
N GLU A 73 4.87 9.50 8.32
CA GLU A 73 6.19 9.94 8.77
C GLU A 73 7.20 8.78 8.86
N GLN A 74 6.75 7.62 9.34
CA GLN A 74 7.58 6.42 9.46
C GLN A 74 7.89 5.71 8.14
N THR A 75 7.17 6.04 7.06
CA THR A 75 7.33 5.42 5.74
C THR A 75 7.82 6.39 4.65
N LEU A 76 8.11 7.66 5.00
CA LEU A 76 8.51 8.69 4.03
C LEU A 76 9.77 8.33 3.25
N ASP A 77 10.70 7.60 3.86
CA ASP A 77 11.97 7.17 3.27
C ASP A 77 11.85 5.87 2.46
N PHE A 78 10.69 5.20 2.47
CA PHE A 78 10.53 3.90 1.80
C PHE A 78 10.73 3.99 0.28
N PRO A 79 10.18 4.98 -0.45
CA PRO A 79 10.40 5.09 -1.90
C PRO A 79 11.87 5.28 -2.29
N GLU A 80 12.70 5.85 -1.41
CA GLU A 80 14.15 5.99 -1.64
C GLU A 80 14.91 4.67 -1.45
N ARG A 81 14.32 3.72 -0.72
CA ARG A 81 14.97 2.48 -0.29
C ARG A 81 14.40 1.24 -0.98
N ILE A 82 13.23 1.34 -1.62
CA ILE A 82 12.48 0.23 -2.22
C ILE A 82 12.15 0.59 -3.67
N ASP A 83 12.95 0.07 -4.61
CA ASP A 83 12.83 0.39 -6.04
C ASP A 83 11.46 0.05 -6.65
N SER A 84 10.74 -0.94 -6.11
CA SER A 84 9.41 -1.29 -6.62
C SER A 84 8.33 -0.29 -6.22
N LEU A 85 8.56 0.51 -5.16
CA LEU A 85 7.56 1.41 -4.59
C LEU A 85 7.58 2.76 -5.31
N GLU A 86 6.60 2.97 -6.17
CA GLU A 86 6.53 4.15 -7.05
C GLU A 86 5.68 5.29 -6.45
N HIS A 87 4.72 4.97 -5.57
CA HIS A 87 3.72 5.90 -5.05
C HIS A 87 3.34 5.66 -3.59
#